data_AF-A0A1S3DR44-F1
#
_entry.id   AF-A0A1S3DR44-F1
#
_cell.length_a   1.000
_cell.length_b   1.000
_cell.length_c   1.000
_cell.angle_alpha   90.00
_cell.angle_beta   90.00
_cell.angle_gamma   90.00
#
_symmetry.space_group_name_H-M   'P 1'
#
loop_
_entity.id
_entity.type
_entity.pdbx_description
1 polymer ?
#
loop_
_entity_poly.entity_id
_entity_poly.type
_entity_poly.pdbx_seq_one_letter_code
_entity_poly.pdbx_strand_id
1 'polypeptide(L)' 'MDHTLYWVDSKLNTIESVRHDGRNRQTILSGSDKLQHPISLDVFENNIYWLARDTGSLYKQDKFGRGVPVLISKDLVNPS' A
#
# COMPACT_ATOMS: atom_id res chain seq x y z
N MET A 1 -15.85 12.42 -7.75
CA MET A 1 -14.60 11.69 -7.46
C MET A 1 -14.57 10.52 -8.41
N ASP A 2 -13.47 10.34 -9.15
CA ASP A 2 -13.32 9.15 -9.99
C ASP A 2 -13.12 7.94 -9.08
N HIS A 3 -13.81 6.83 -9.35
CA HIS A 3 -13.55 5.57 -8.66
C HIS A 3 -12.16 5.08 -9.06
N THR A 4 -11.27 4.95 -8.07
CA THR A 4 -9.90 4.48 -8.22
C THR A 4 -9.77 3.16 -7.48
N LEU A 5 -9.22 2.16 -8.17
CA LEU A 5 -8.81 0.90 -7.57
C LEU A 5 -7.39 1.05 -7.05
N TYR A 6 -7.15 0.54 -5.85
CA TYR A 6 -5.84 0.44 -5.23
C TYR A 6 -5.55 -1.02 -4.92
N TRP A 7 -4.32 -1.48 -5.15
CA TRP A 7 -3.94 -2.85 -4.81
C TRP A 7 -2.46 -2.93 -4.43
N VAL A 8 -2.12 -4.04 -3.80
CA VAL A 8 -0.74 -4.45 -3.53
C VAL A 8 -0.40 -5.66 -4.39
N ASP A 9 0.84 -5.73 -4.85
CA ASP A 9 1.38 -6.94 -5.47
C ASP A 9 2.49 -7.49 -4.59
N SER A 10 2.26 -8.64 -3.95
CA SER A 10 3.21 -9.25 -3.03
C SER A 10 4.49 -9.72 -3.74
N LYS A 11 4.39 -10.12 -5.01
CA LYS A 11 5.52 -10.70 -5.76
C LYS A 11 6.39 -9.60 -6.37
N LEU A 12 5.76 -8.58 -6.92
CA LEU A 12 6.44 -7.41 -7.48
C LEU A 12 6.85 -6.39 -6.40
N ASN A 13 6.31 -6.54 -5.19
CA ASN A 13 6.57 -5.67 -4.05
C ASN A 13 6.20 -4.20 -4.39
N THR A 14 4.96 -4.00 -4.83
CA THR A 14 4.42 -2.70 -5.25
C THR A 14 3.08 -2.38 -4.59
N ILE A 15 2.77 -1.09 -4.52
CA ILE A 15 1.42 -0.56 -4.35
C ILE A 15 1.09 0.26 -5.58
N GLU A 16 -0.07 0.02 -6.16
CA GLU A 16 -0.48 0.65 -7.40
C GLU A 16 -1.92 1.15 -7.32
N SER A 17 -2.27 2.03 -8.26
CA SER A 17 -3.63 2.51 -8.45
C SER A 17 -3.99 2.61 -9.92
N VAL A 18 -5.28 2.54 -10.23
CA VAL A 18 -5.82 2.77 -11.57
C VAL A 18 -7.24 3.30 -11.46
N ARG A 19 -7.69 4.11 -12.42
CA ARG A 19 -9.11 4.46 -12.50
C ARG A 19 -9.91 3.18 -12.81
N HIS A 20 -11.15 3.12 -12.33
CA HIS A 20 -12.05 1.98 -12.56
C HIS A 20 -12.25 1.65 -14.05
N ASP A 21 -12.04 2.61 -14.95
CA ASP A 21 -12.08 2.44 -16.40
C ASP A 21 -10.74 1.99 -17.02
N GLY A 22 -9.76 1.60 -16.18
CA GLY A 22 -8.45 1.11 -16.59
C GLY A 22 -7.43 2.19 -16.96
N ARG A 23 -7.83 3.47 -16.99
CA ARG A 23 -6.92 4.57 -17.35
C ARG A 23 -6.10 5.05 -16.16
N ASN A 24 -4.99 5.74 -16.46
CA ASN A 24 -4.12 6.38 -15.48
C ASN A 24 -3.64 5.42 -14.39
N ARG A 25 -3.13 4.24 -14.79
CA ARG A 25 -2.43 3.34 -13.87
C ARG A 25 -1.16 4.04 -13.35
N GLN A 26 -0.94 4.01 -12.05
CA GLN A 26 0.20 4.64 -11.39
C GLN A 26 0.78 3.69 -10.34
N THR A 27 2.11 3.61 -10.27
CA THR A 27 2.81 2.95 -9.16
C THR A 27 3.02 3.97 -8.05
N ILE A 28 2.42 3.72 -6.88
CA ILE A 28 2.50 4.59 -5.70
C ILE A 28 3.79 4.35 -4.93
N LEU A 29 4.14 3.07 -4.74
CA LEU A 29 5.34 2.65 -4.05
C LEU A 29 5.88 1.37 -4.69
N SER A 30 7.19 1.24 -4.83
CA SER A 30 7.84 0.08 -5.43
C SER A 30 9.21 -0.16 -4.82
N GLY A 31 9.56 -1.41 -4.56
CA GLY A 31 10.92 -1.80 -4.14
C GLY A 31 11.34 -1.27 -2.77
N SER A 32 10.41 -0.78 -1.96
CA SER A 32 10.68 -0.28 -0.61
C SER A 32 10.84 -1.43 0.39
N ASP A 33 11.77 -1.28 1.32
CA ASP A 33 11.94 -2.12 2.52
C ASP A 33 10.71 -2.08 3.45
N LYS A 34 9.74 -1.18 3.21
CA LYS A 34 8.49 -1.06 3.98
C LYS A 34 7.34 -1.90 3.41
N LEU A 35 7.53 -2.55 2.25
CA LEU A 35 6.50 -3.38 1.63
C LEU A 35 6.60 -4.85 2.04
N GLN A 36 7.80 -5.44 1.97
CA GLN A 36 8.16 -6.82 2.38
C GLN A 36 6.98 -7.79 2.43
N HIS A 37 6.58 -8.28 1.24
CA HIS A 37 5.37 -9.07 1.00
C HIS A 37 4.11 -8.38 1.56
N PRO A 38 3.66 -7.29 0.91
CA PRO A 38 2.41 -6.62 1.29
C PRO A 38 1.23 -7.54 0.95
N ILE A 39 0.26 -7.66 1.87
CA ILE A 39 -0.84 -8.65 1.74
C ILE A 39 -2.24 -8.07 1.82
N SER A 40 -2.38 -6.90 2.45
CA SER A 40 -3.66 -6.23 2.61
C SER A 40 -3.44 -4.72 2.55
N LEU A 41 -4.46 -4.01 2.07
CA LEU A 41 -4.48 -2.57 1.95
C LEU A 41 -5.88 -2.03 2.27
N ASP A 42 -5.92 -0.86 2.90
CA ASP A 42 -7.12 -0.04 3.05
C ASP A 42 -6.83 1.43 2.71
N VAL A 43 -7.88 2.18 2.38
CA VAL A 43 -7.80 3.60 1.98
C VAL A 43 -8.78 4.41 2.82
N PHE A 44 -8.26 5.38 3.55
CA PHE A 44 -9.08 6.34 4.30
C PHE A 44 -8.57 7.76 4.11
N GLU A 45 -9.48 8.67 3.75
CA GLU A 45 -9.16 10.06 3.40
C GLU A 45 -8.04 10.17 2.37
N ASN A 46 -6.90 10.76 2.76
CA ASN A 46 -5.73 10.98 1.90
C ASN A 46 -4.67 9.88 2.04
N ASN A 47 -4.91 8.84 2.81
CA ASN A 47 -3.90 7.84 3.13
C ASN A 47 -4.25 6.46 2.58
N ILE A 48 -3.22 5.74 2.15
CA ILE A 48 -3.23 4.28 2.05
C ILE A 48 -2.61 3.70 3.32
N TYR A 49 -3.11 2.54 3.71
CA TYR A 49 -2.59 1.72 4.79
C TYR A 49 -2.28 0.35 4.22
N TRP A 50 -1.16 -0.25 4.60
CA TRP A 50 -0.85 -1.61 4.15
C TRP A 50 -0.13 -2.41 5.22
N LEU A 51 -0.32 -3.72 5.13
CA LEU A 51 0.25 -4.70 6.04
C LEU A 51 1.38 -5.45 5.33
N ALA A 52 2.60 -5.34 5.86
CA ALA A 52 3.77 -6.07 5.40
C ALA A 52 3.91 -7.37 6.19
N ARG A 53 3.72 -8.52 5.52
CA ARG A 53 3.64 -9.84 6.18
C ARG A 53 4.92 -10.19 6.91
N ASP A 54 6.07 -10.03 6.26
CA ASP A 54 7.36 -10.52 6.77
C ASP A 54 7.78 -9.83 8.07
N THR A 55 7.38 -8.58 8.25
CA THR A 55 7.75 -7.75 9.39
C THR A 55 6.61 -7.58 10.40
N GLY A 56 5.42 -8.10 10.10
CA GLY A 56 4.21 -7.83 10.89
C GLY A 56 3.96 -6.33 11.07
N SER A 57 4.31 -5.51 10.08
CA SER A 57 4.26 -4.05 10.19
C SER A 57 3.10 -3.45 9.43
N LEU A 58 2.37 -2.55 10.09
CA LEU A 58 1.34 -1.70 9.49
C LEU A 58 1.94 -0.34 9.20
N TYR A 59 1.85 0.09 7.94
CA TYR A 59 2.33 1.39 7.49
C TYR A 59 1.17 2.24 6.97
N LYS A 60 1.41 3.55 6.89
CA LYS A 60 0.58 4.48 6.11
C LYS A 60 1.42 5.42 5.26
N GLN A 61 0.85 5.91 4.17
CA GLN A 61 1.41 6.99 3.34
C GLN A 61 0.27 7.72 2.62
N ASP A 62 0.54 8.93 2.12
CA ASP A 62 -0.37 9.61 1.20
C ASP A 62 -0.67 8.74 -0.04
N LYS A 63 -1.96 8.68 -0.42
CA LYS A 63 -2.46 7.81 -1.49
C LYS A 63 -2.02 8.18 -2.91
N PHE A 64 -1.32 9.31 -3.06
CA PHE A 64 -0.70 9.73 -4.30
C PHE A 64 0.82 9.58 -4.26
N GLY A 65 1.36 8.86 -3.27
CA GLY A 65 2.80 8.58 -3.13
C GLY A 65 3.60 9.77 -2.59
N ARG A 66 2.94 10.80 -2.06
CA ARG A 66 3.60 11.98 -1.50
C ARG A 66 4.19 11.67 -0.12
N GLY A 67 5.35 12.25 0.17
CA GLY A 67 6.05 12.00 1.43
C GLY A 67 6.59 10.56 1.53
N VAL A 68 6.83 10.10 2.75
CA VAL A 68 7.43 8.78 3.03
C VAL A 68 6.46 7.88 3.82
N PRO A 69 6.55 6.55 3.68
CA PRO A 69 5.87 5.62 4.56
C PRO A 69 6.14 5.89 6.04
N VAL A 70 5.08 5.87 6.85
CA VAL A 70 5.14 6.02 8.30
C VAL A 70 4.69 4.72 8.96
N LEU A 71 5.50 4.19 9.87
CA LEU A 71 5.16 3.01 10.66
C LEU A 71 4.05 3.37 11.67
N ILE A 72 2.99 2.57 11.69
CA ILE A 72 1.85 2.71 12.62
C ILE A 72 1.90 1.66 13.71
N SER A 73 2.21 0.42 13.33
CA SER A 73 2.39 -0.69 14.26
C SER A 73 3.42 -1.66 13.72
N LYS A 74 4.06 -2.40 14.61
CA LYS A 74 5.01 -3.48 14.28
C LYS A 74 4.71 -4.71 15.12
N ASP A 75 5.34 -5.83 14.78
CA ASP A 75 5.28 -7.09 15.52
C ASP A 75 3.85 -7.67 15.61
N LEU A 76 3.00 -7.41 14.60
CA LEU A 76 1.68 -8.03 14.50
C LEU A 76 1.82 -9.53 14.27
N VAL A 77 1.24 -10.32 15.18
CA VAL A 77 1.31 -11.78 15.13
C VAL A 77 0.31 -12.30 14.10
N ASN A 78 0.81 -13.05 13.13
CA ASN A 78 0.05 -13.66 12.03
C ASN A 78 -0.88 -12.68 11.30
N PRO A 79 -0.32 -11.67 10.62
CA PRO A 79 -1.12 -10.75 9.82
C PRO A 79 -1.69 -11.51 8.61
N SER A 80 -3.02 -11.51 8.49
CA SER A 80 -3.78 -12.16 7.41
C SER A 80 -4.45 -11.14 6.51
#